data_AF-A0A505HAW3-F1
#
_entry.id   AF-A0A505HAW3-F1
#
_cell.length_a   1.000
_cell.length_b   1.000
_cell.length_c   1.000
_cell.angle_alpha   90.00
_cell.angle_beta   90.00
_cell.angle_gamma   90.00
#
_symmetry.space_group_name_H-M   'P 1'
#
loop_
_entity.id
_entity.type
_entity.pdbx_description
1 polymer ?
#
loop_
_entity_poly.entity_id
_entity_poly.type
_entity_poly.pdbx_seq_one_letter_code
_entity_poly.pdbx_strand_id
1 'polypeptide(L)'
;MDVQEAVDNFVKALEHCDNLSLIHRAVGHGGPGRRTTETSLNRGTIVLAVATWQAFVQDIAKALRDATLTELQSVAGGPLLAGAMKQWQVDLDAAVEKFATPGPDQTCSLLGRAGFNPRPNWTWSQRGGRGSGGTTVLVEPKHVAQVIDQWLRVRHDIAHGHATLRPVKVLAAVRDPRASQKTQAAPGLRLADAEACVRFFRSVVRLTADAAAQHLRQPAPSWQKTPPSALGLPPSAL
;
A
#
# COMPACT_ATOMS: atom_id res chain seq x y z
N MET A 1 18.96 -9.13 0.56
CA MET A 1 17.70 -8.90 1.29
C MET A 1 16.71 -9.98 0.92
N ASP A 2 15.88 -10.44 1.86
CA ASP A 2 14.83 -11.45 1.57
C ASP A 2 13.42 -10.89 1.78
N VAL A 3 12.40 -11.71 1.50
CA VAL A 3 10.99 -11.31 1.64
C VAL A 3 10.61 -11.03 3.10
N GLN A 4 11.20 -11.76 4.06
CA GLN A 4 10.92 -11.55 5.48
C GLN A 4 11.47 -10.21 5.95
N GLU A 5 12.70 -9.86 5.57
CA GLU A 5 13.33 -8.58 5.89
C GLU A 5 12.50 -7.40 5.34
N ALA A 6 11.97 -7.52 4.12
CA ALA A 6 11.06 -6.52 3.54
C ALA A 6 9.76 -6.37 4.36
N VAL A 7 9.19 -7.49 4.84
CA VAL A 7 8.00 -7.49 5.70
C VAL A 7 8.29 -6.85 7.06
N ASP A 8 9.43 -7.17 7.67
CA ASP A 8 9.84 -6.64 8.97
C ASP A 8 10.05 -5.12 8.91
N ASN A 9 10.71 -4.64 7.86
CA ASN A 9 10.88 -3.21 7.59
C ASN A 9 9.53 -2.50 7.42
N PHE A 10 8.59 -3.10 6.68
CA PHE A 10 7.25 -2.57 6.51
C PHE A 10 6.47 -2.50 7.84
N VAL A 11 6.50 -3.57 8.63
CA VAL A 11 5.81 -3.64 9.93
C VAL A 11 6.36 -2.55 10.86
N LYS A 12 7.68 -2.46 11.00
CA LYS A 12 8.35 -1.44 11.82
C LYS A 12 7.99 -0.03 11.37
N ALA A 13 8.03 0.25 10.07
CA ALA A 13 7.67 1.57 9.55
C ALA A 13 6.18 1.92 9.77
N LEU A 14 5.28 0.93 9.78
CA LEU A 14 3.87 1.16 10.10
C LEU A 14 3.59 1.39 11.59
N GLU A 15 4.48 1.03 12.51
CA GLU A 15 4.32 1.37 13.93
C GLU A 15 4.20 2.88 14.13
N HIS A 16 4.89 3.68 13.30
CA HIS A 16 4.75 5.14 13.32
C HIS A 16 3.32 5.59 12.96
N CYS A 17 2.63 4.90 12.05
CA CYS A 17 1.23 5.20 11.72
C CYS A 17 0.29 4.86 12.89
N ASP A 18 0.55 3.75 13.59
CA ASP A 18 -0.22 3.37 14.77
C ASP A 18 0.02 4.38 15.91
N ASN A 19 1.26 4.82 16.12
CA ASN A 19 1.62 5.84 17.10
C ASN A 19 0.92 7.18 16.83
N LEU A 20 0.88 7.64 15.57
CA LEU A 20 0.15 8.84 15.19
C LEU A 20 -1.36 8.70 15.47
N SER A 21 -1.92 7.52 15.22
CA SER A 21 -3.34 7.23 15.51
C SER A 21 -3.61 7.21 17.02
N LEU A 22 -2.70 6.66 17.82
CA LEU A 22 -2.78 6.67 19.29
C LEU A 22 -2.71 8.10 19.83
N ILE A 23 -1.78 8.91 19.35
CA ILE A 23 -1.68 10.34 19.72
C ILE A 23 -2.98 11.06 19.37
N HIS A 24 -3.50 10.86 18.15
CA HIS A 24 -4.76 11.47 17.74
C HIS A 24 -5.92 11.13 18.69
N ARG A 25 -6.03 9.86 19.12
CA ARG A 25 -7.06 9.43 20.10
C ARG A 25 -6.85 10.03 21.49
N ALA A 26 -5.62 10.03 21.99
CA ALA A 26 -5.27 10.59 23.31
C ALA A 26 -5.52 12.10 23.39
N VAL A 27 -5.37 12.80 22.27
CA VAL A 27 -5.57 14.25 22.14
C VAL A 27 -7.07 14.59 21.91
N GLY A 28 -7.97 13.62 21.72
CA GLY A 28 -9.39 13.83 21.40
C GLY A 28 -10.28 14.48 22.48
N HIS A 29 -9.71 15.00 23.57
CA HIS A 29 -10.47 15.60 24.69
C HIS A 29 -10.35 17.14 24.75
N GLY A 30 -11.07 17.85 23.86
CA GLY A 30 -11.74 19.13 24.16
C GLY A 30 -10.94 20.41 24.44
N GLY A 31 -9.91 20.77 23.64
CA GLY A 31 -9.20 22.06 23.75
C GLY A 31 -9.22 22.91 22.45
N PRO A 32 -9.09 24.26 22.52
CA PRO A 32 -8.97 25.13 21.35
C PRO A 32 -7.76 24.76 20.46
N GLY A 33 -7.88 24.90 19.12
CA GLY A 33 -6.79 24.63 18.17
C GLY A 33 -6.53 23.16 17.83
N ARG A 34 -7.26 22.19 18.43
CA ARG A 34 -7.02 20.76 18.20
C ARG A 34 -7.52 20.21 16.85
N ARG A 35 -8.60 20.74 16.29
CA ARG A 35 -9.19 20.24 15.02
C ARG A 35 -8.20 20.31 13.84
N THR A 36 -7.36 21.34 13.80
CA THR A 36 -6.32 21.50 12.77
C THR A 36 -5.18 20.51 12.99
N THR A 37 -4.70 20.36 14.23
CA THR A 37 -3.66 19.37 14.59
C THR A 37 -4.11 17.94 14.32
N GLU A 38 -5.34 17.58 14.67
CA GLU A 38 -5.96 16.28 14.38
C GLU A 38 -5.97 15.98 12.87
N THR A 39 -6.32 16.97 12.05
CA THR A 39 -6.30 16.83 10.59
C THR A 39 -4.88 16.62 10.05
N SER A 40 -3.89 17.34 10.59
CA SER A 40 -2.49 17.17 10.21
C SER A 40 -1.94 15.79 10.58
N LEU A 41 -2.34 15.23 11.74
CA LEU A 41 -1.98 13.86 12.12
C LEU A 41 -2.57 12.85 11.14
N ASN A 42 -3.84 12.99 10.77
CA ASN A 42 -4.48 12.10 9.79
C ASN A 42 -3.81 12.19 8.41
N ARG A 43 -3.45 13.40 7.96
CA ARG A 43 -2.66 13.64 6.74
C ARG A 43 -1.30 12.93 6.80
N GLY A 44 -0.58 13.11 7.91
CA GLY A 44 0.72 12.49 8.15
C GLY A 44 0.64 10.96 8.10
N THR A 45 -0.36 10.37 8.74
CA THR A 45 -0.57 8.91 8.74
C THR A 45 -0.79 8.36 7.33
N ILE A 46 -1.58 9.03 6.48
CA ILE A 46 -1.80 8.58 5.10
C ILE A 46 -0.52 8.68 4.27
N VAL A 47 0.19 9.81 4.36
CA VAL A 47 1.46 10.00 3.63
C VAL A 47 2.47 8.93 4.03
N LEU A 48 2.59 8.66 5.33
CA LEU A 48 3.51 7.66 5.85
C LEU A 48 3.11 6.24 5.44
N ALA A 49 1.84 5.87 5.54
CA ALA A 49 1.37 4.54 5.12
C ALA A 49 1.67 4.25 3.63
N VAL A 50 1.43 5.24 2.76
CA VAL A 50 1.72 5.11 1.32
C VAL A 50 3.24 5.06 1.07
N ALA A 51 4.03 5.89 1.75
CA ALA A 51 5.49 5.87 1.62
C ALA A 51 6.08 4.53 2.09
N THR A 52 5.57 3.99 3.19
CA THR A 52 5.95 2.67 3.72
C THR A 52 5.60 1.55 2.74
N TRP A 53 4.43 1.60 2.08
CA TRP A 53 4.11 0.68 0.99
C TRP A 53 5.06 0.82 -0.22
N GLN A 54 5.39 2.05 -0.63
CA GLN A 54 6.33 2.29 -1.72
C GLN A 54 7.71 1.68 -1.41
N ALA A 55 8.23 1.91 -0.20
CA ALA A 55 9.50 1.35 0.25
C ALA A 55 9.46 -0.20 0.26
N PHE A 56 8.37 -0.79 0.75
CA PHE A 56 8.18 -2.24 0.70
C PHE A 56 8.24 -2.79 -0.75
N VAL A 57 7.62 -2.12 -1.72
CA VAL A 57 7.68 -2.55 -3.13
C VAL A 57 9.12 -2.50 -3.67
N GLN A 58 9.89 -1.48 -3.31
CA GLN A 58 11.31 -1.39 -3.67
C GLN A 58 12.12 -2.51 -3.03
N ASP A 59 11.79 -2.87 -1.79
CA ASP A 59 12.48 -3.93 -1.08
C ASP A 59 12.15 -5.32 -1.65
N ILE A 60 10.89 -5.59 -2.00
CA ILE A 60 10.53 -6.81 -2.73
C ILE A 60 11.23 -6.90 -4.09
N ALA A 61 11.34 -5.79 -4.83
CA ALA A 61 12.07 -5.78 -6.10
C ALA A 61 13.53 -6.20 -5.93
N LYS A 62 14.20 -5.70 -4.89
CA LYS A 62 15.58 -6.07 -4.55
C LYS A 62 15.70 -7.52 -4.07
N ALA A 63 14.74 -8.02 -3.28
CA ALA A 63 14.72 -9.43 -2.85
C ALA A 63 14.57 -10.39 -4.03
N LEU A 64 13.65 -10.09 -4.96
CA LEU A 64 13.48 -10.85 -6.20
C LEU A 64 14.75 -10.82 -7.05
N ARG A 65 15.37 -9.64 -7.20
CA ARG A 65 16.64 -9.49 -7.90
C ARG A 65 17.73 -10.39 -7.32
N ASP A 66 17.94 -10.31 -6.01
CA ASP A 66 19.00 -11.04 -5.31
C ASP A 66 18.82 -12.56 -5.47
N ALA A 67 17.57 -13.03 -5.38
CA ALA A 67 17.23 -14.44 -5.61
C ALA A 67 17.52 -14.87 -7.06
N THR A 68 17.07 -14.09 -8.06
CA THR A 68 17.33 -14.37 -9.48
C THR A 68 18.83 -14.36 -9.80
N LEU A 69 19.61 -13.41 -9.25
CA LEU A 69 21.05 -13.38 -9.44
C LEU A 69 21.72 -14.63 -8.87
N THR A 70 21.31 -15.06 -7.69
CA THR A 70 21.83 -16.26 -7.03
C THR A 70 21.55 -17.50 -7.88
N GLU A 71 20.32 -17.65 -8.39
CA GLU A 71 19.95 -18.75 -9.27
C GLU A 71 20.77 -18.74 -10.56
N LEU A 72 20.87 -17.60 -11.23
CA LEU A 72 21.62 -17.48 -12.48
C LEU A 72 23.12 -17.73 -12.30
N GLN A 73 23.73 -17.26 -11.21
CA GLN A 73 25.14 -17.51 -10.90
C GLN A 73 25.44 -19.00 -10.72
N SER A 74 24.46 -19.80 -10.28
CA SER A 74 24.62 -21.25 -10.11
C SER A 74 24.67 -22.01 -11.44
N VAL A 75 24.20 -21.40 -12.53
CA VAL A 75 24.13 -22.01 -13.87
C VAL A 75 25.00 -21.30 -14.93
N ALA A 76 25.49 -20.09 -14.65
CA ALA A 76 26.20 -19.26 -15.61
C ALA A 76 27.73 -19.46 -15.57
N GLY A 77 28.32 -20.03 -16.64
CA GLY A 77 29.77 -20.18 -16.79
C GLY A 77 30.45 -19.26 -17.82
N GLY A 78 29.69 -18.48 -18.61
CA GLY A 78 30.22 -17.75 -19.77
C GLY A 78 30.27 -16.21 -19.58
N PRO A 79 31.29 -15.52 -20.14
CA PRO A 79 31.47 -14.07 -19.98
C PRO A 79 30.35 -13.22 -20.57
N LEU A 80 29.70 -13.68 -21.65
CA LEU A 80 28.56 -12.99 -22.25
C LEU A 80 27.35 -12.94 -21.29
N LEU A 81 27.05 -14.07 -20.64
CA LEU A 81 25.96 -14.16 -19.69
C LEU A 81 26.25 -13.32 -18.44
N ALA A 82 27.49 -13.33 -17.95
CA ALA A 82 27.91 -12.46 -16.84
C ALA A 82 27.74 -10.96 -17.18
N GLY A 83 28.09 -10.55 -18.41
CA GLY A 83 27.88 -9.19 -18.89
C GLY A 83 26.38 -8.80 -18.94
N ALA A 84 25.54 -9.68 -19.49
CA ALA A 84 24.09 -9.47 -19.54
C ALA A 84 23.46 -9.39 -18.14
N MET A 85 23.89 -10.24 -17.21
CA MET A 85 23.42 -10.23 -15.81
C MET A 85 23.77 -8.91 -15.12
N LYS A 86 25.00 -8.43 -15.30
CA LYS A 86 25.44 -7.15 -14.74
C LYS A 86 24.61 -5.99 -15.30
N GLN A 87 24.35 -5.98 -16.61
CA GLN A 87 23.51 -4.95 -17.23
C GLN A 87 22.08 -4.98 -16.68
N TRP A 88 21.47 -6.17 -16.60
CA TRP A 88 20.13 -6.32 -16.04
C TRP A 88 20.04 -5.86 -14.58
N GLN A 89 21.06 -6.19 -13.76
CA GLN A 89 21.15 -5.72 -12.38
C GLN A 89 21.16 -4.18 -12.32
N VAL A 90 22.01 -3.53 -13.11
CA VAL A 90 22.08 -2.06 -13.19
C VAL A 90 20.75 -1.45 -13.61
N ASP A 91 20.10 -2.02 -14.62
CA ASP A 91 18.81 -1.54 -15.13
C ASP A 91 17.67 -1.69 -14.12
N LEU A 92 17.70 -2.76 -13.31
CA LEU A 92 16.73 -2.97 -12.26
C LEU A 92 16.98 -2.01 -11.08
N ASP A 93 18.23 -1.78 -10.69
CA ASP A 93 18.59 -0.84 -9.62
C ASP A 93 18.16 0.58 -9.97
N ALA A 94 18.43 1.00 -11.20
CA ALA A 94 17.94 2.27 -11.71
C ALA A 94 16.39 2.35 -11.73
N ALA A 95 15.70 1.24 -12.00
CA ALA A 95 14.24 1.21 -11.96
C ALA A 95 13.70 1.31 -10.53
N VAL A 96 14.35 0.68 -9.55
CA VAL A 96 14.02 0.78 -8.14
C VAL A 96 14.20 2.21 -7.64
N GLU A 97 15.29 2.88 -8.00
CA GLU A 97 15.55 4.28 -7.67
C GLU A 97 14.51 5.23 -8.28
N LYS A 98 14.13 4.98 -9.54
CA LYS A 98 13.12 5.78 -10.26
C LYS A 98 11.68 5.50 -9.83
N PHE A 99 11.44 4.53 -8.96
CA PHE A 99 10.12 4.22 -8.39
C PHE A 99 9.70 5.28 -7.35
N ALA A 100 9.71 6.56 -7.74
CA ALA A 100 9.32 7.71 -6.93
C ALA A 100 7.82 8.06 -7.06
N THR A 101 7.19 7.63 -8.15
CA THR A 101 5.74 7.77 -8.40
C THR A 101 5.10 6.39 -8.32
N PRO A 102 4.71 5.94 -7.12
CA PRO A 102 4.12 4.63 -6.96
C PRO A 102 2.72 4.60 -7.58
N GLY A 103 2.30 3.43 -8.05
CA GLY A 103 1.00 3.18 -8.66
C GLY A 103 0.85 1.71 -9.05
N PRO A 104 -0.37 1.18 -9.25
CA PRO A 104 -0.59 -0.24 -9.54
C PRO A 104 0.18 -0.73 -10.76
N ASP A 105 0.21 0.07 -11.83
CA ASP A 105 0.91 -0.28 -13.06
C ASP A 105 2.42 -0.15 -12.91
N GLN A 106 2.90 0.88 -12.21
CA GLN A 106 4.32 1.07 -11.92
C GLN A 106 4.84 -0.07 -11.02
N THR A 107 4.07 -0.49 -10.00
CA THR A 107 4.40 -1.63 -9.15
C THR A 107 4.50 -2.91 -9.97
N CYS A 108 3.53 -3.18 -10.84
CA CYS A 108 3.56 -4.37 -11.69
C CYS A 108 4.71 -4.31 -12.71
N SER A 109 5.01 -3.13 -13.26
CA SER A 109 6.12 -2.94 -14.19
C SER A 109 7.47 -3.16 -13.50
N LEU A 110 7.68 -2.61 -12.31
CA LEU A 110 8.92 -2.79 -11.54
C LEU A 110 9.13 -4.25 -11.18
N LEU A 111 8.16 -4.89 -10.55
CA LEU A 111 8.28 -6.28 -10.12
C LEU A 111 8.33 -7.25 -11.31
N GLY A 112 7.66 -6.90 -12.41
CA GLY A 112 7.66 -7.67 -13.66
C GLY A 112 9.05 -7.73 -14.31
N ARG A 113 9.94 -6.75 -14.07
CA ARG A 113 11.35 -6.82 -14.51
C ARG A 113 12.13 -7.95 -13.86
N ALA A 114 11.66 -8.43 -12.71
CA ALA A 114 12.17 -9.61 -12.01
C ALA A 114 11.28 -10.86 -12.22
N GLY A 115 10.38 -10.84 -13.21
CA GLY A 115 9.52 -11.98 -13.54
C GLY A 115 8.31 -12.17 -12.62
N PHE A 116 8.03 -11.23 -11.71
CA PHE A 116 6.95 -11.34 -10.74
C PHE A 116 5.82 -10.34 -10.99
N ASN A 117 4.58 -10.83 -11.09
CA ASN A 117 3.38 -9.99 -11.17
C ASN A 117 2.53 -10.15 -9.88
N PRO A 118 2.42 -9.12 -9.03
CA PRO A 118 1.66 -9.23 -7.78
C PRO A 118 0.13 -9.19 -8.02
N ARG A 119 -0.33 -8.56 -9.11
CA ARG A 119 -1.74 -8.20 -9.32
C ARG A 119 -2.72 -9.37 -9.25
N PRO A 120 -2.46 -10.55 -9.83
CA PRO A 120 -3.39 -11.68 -9.74
C PRO A 120 -3.69 -12.12 -8.30
N ASN A 121 -2.76 -11.86 -7.37
CA ASN A 121 -2.89 -12.24 -5.97
C ASN A 121 -3.61 -11.19 -5.11
N TRP A 122 -3.94 -10.03 -5.67
CA TRP A 122 -4.72 -8.99 -5.01
C TRP A 122 -6.21 -9.33 -4.99
N THR A 123 -6.54 -10.47 -4.41
CA THR A 123 -7.90 -10.99 -4.32
C THR A 123 -8.19 -11.54 -2.93
N TRP A 124 -9.37 -11.24 -2.39
CA TRP A 124 -9.84 -11.80 -1.13
C TRP A 124 -11.35 -11.65 -0.97
N SER A 125 -11.90 -12.41 -0.02
CA SER A 125 -13.29 -12.27 0.41
C SER A 125 -13.40 -11.33 1.60
N GLN A 126 -14.36 -10.41 1.57
CA GLN A 126 -14.67 -9.54 2.72
C GLN A 126 -16.18 -9.32 2.85
N ARG A 127 -16.64 -8.85 4.01
CA ARG A 127 -18.05 -8.46 4.18
C ARG A 127 -18.40 -7.27 3.29
N GLY A 128 -19.55 -7.32 2.62
CA GLY A 128 -20.04 -6.29 1.70
C GLY A 128 -20.43 -4.94 2.31
N GLY A 129 -20.17 -4.71 3.61
CA GLY A 129 -20.42 -3.44 4.29
C GLY A 129 -21.83 -3.27 4.86
N ARG A 130 -22.18 -2.03 5.23
CA ARG A 130 -23.52 -1.71 5.75
C ARG A 130 -24.56 -1.87 4.65
N GLY A 131 -25.67 -2.56 4.95
CA GLY A 131 -26.77 -2.78 4.02
C GLY A 131 -26.64 -4.03 3.14
N SER A 132 -25.52 -4.74 3.19
CA SER A 132 -25.30 -5.95 2.37
C SER A 132 -25.80 -7.25 3.00
N GLY A 133 -26.63 -7.20 4.05
CA GLY A 133 -27.18 -8.40 4.70
C GLY A 133 -26.14 -9.38 5.28
N GLY A 134 -24.90 -8.95 5.50
CA GLY A 134 -23.80 -9.85 5.90
C GLY A 134 -23.18 -10.67 4.76
N THR A 135 -23.61 -10.46 3.51
CA THR A 135 -23.07 -11.14 2.32
C THR A 135 -21.58 -10.85 2.17
N THR A 136 -20.81 -11.91 1.96
CA THR A 136 -19.39 -11.85 1.59
C THR A 136 -19.27 -11.51 0.11
N VAL A 137 -18.41 -10.55 -0.22
CA VAL A 137 -18.15 -10.10 -1.59
C VAL A 137 -16.69 -10.39 -1.93
N LEU A 138 -16.46 -10.86 -3.16
CA LEU A 138 -15.13 -11.05 -3.71
C LEU A 138 -14.52 -9.70 -4.11
N VAL A 139 -13.35 -9.40 -3.57
CA VAL A 139 -12.54 -8.26 -3.97
C VAL A 139 -11.61 -8.74 -5.09
N GLU A 140 -11.89 -8.33 -6.32
CA GLU A 140 -11.02 -8.59 -7.47
C GLU A 140 -9.82 -7.61 -7.56
N PRO A 141 -8.74 -7.97 -8.29
CA PRO A 141 -7.56 -7.11 -8.46
C PRO A 141 -7.84 -5.70 -8.98
N LYS A 142 -8.85 -5.55 -9.84
CA LYS A 142 -9.26 -4.24 -10.38
C LYS A 142 -9.71 -3.27 -9.28
N HIS A 143 -10.39 -3.79 -8.25
CA HIS A 143 -10.85 -3.00 -7.12
C HIS A 143 -9.67 -2.50 -6.27
N VAL A 144 -8.68 -3.37 -6.08
CA VAL A 144 -7.47 -3.05 -5.31
C VAL A 144 -6.67 -1.95 -6.03
N ALA A 145 -6.48 -2.09 -7.34
CA ALA A 145 -5.80 -1.07 -8.14
C ALA A 145 -6.51 0.29 -8.04
N GLN A 146 -7.84 0.33 -8.16
CA GLN A 146 -8.62 1.56 -8.01
C GLN A 146 -8.49 2.19 -6.61
N VAL A 147 -8.37 1.39 -5.56
CA VAL A 147 -8.19 1.92 -4.18
C VAL A 147 -6.76 2.41 -3.94
N ILE A 148 -5.75 1.73 -4.48
CA ILE A 148 -4.37 2.24 -4.49
C ILE A 148 -4.34 3.62 -5.17
N ASP A 149 -4.89 3.75 -6.38
CA ASP A 149 -4.92 5.03 -7.11
C ASP A 149 -5.62 6.14 -6.34
N GLN A 150 -6.72 5.82 -5.66
CA GLN A 150 -7.43 6.80 -4.86
C GLN A 150 -6.61 7.27 -3.65
N TRP A 151 -5.94 6.36 -2.91
CA TRP A 151 -5.05 6.76 -1.82
C TRP A 151 -3.84 7.56 -2.31
N LEU A 152 -3.33 7.24 -3.49
CA LEU A 152 -2.25 8.00 -4.11
C LEU A 152 -2.65 9.42 -4.49
N ARG A 153 -3.88 9.61 -5.01
CA ARG A 153 -4.44 10.94 -5.24
C ARG A 153 -4.56 11.73 -3.94
N VAL A 154 -5.00 11.09 -2.85
CA VAL A 154 -5.05 11.72 -1.52
C VAL A 154 -3.65 12.12 -1.06
N ARG A 155 -2.65 11.23 -1.14
CA ARG A 155 -1.25 11.56 -0.82
C ARG A 155 -0.75 12.75 -1.65
N HIS A 156 -1.02 12.76 -2.96
CA HIS A 156 -0.61 13.81 -3.86
C HIS A 156 -1.21 15.16 -3.45
N ASP A 157 -2.51 15.22 -3.18
CA ASP A 157 -3.17 16.44 -2.70
C ASP A 157 -2.57 16.95 -1.37
N ILE A 158 -2.24 16.03 -0.44
CA ILE A 158 -1.58 16.38 0.83
C ILE A 158 -0.19 16.95 0.58
N ALA A 159 0.61 16.30 -0.26
CA ALA A 159 1.99 16.70 -0.55
C ALA A 159 2.07 18.08 -1.22
N HIS A 160 1.09 18.42 -2.06
CA HIS A 160 0.96 19.76 -2.65
C HIS A 160 0.35 20.80 -1.72
N GLY A 161 0.03 20.45 -0.47
CA GLY A 161 -0.51 21.38 0.51
C GLY A 161 -1.91 21.88 0.17
N HIS A 162 -2.70 21.11 -0.60
CA HIS A 162 -4.05 21.53 -0.96
C HIS A 162 -4.90 21.75 0.29
N ALA A 163 -5.58 22.90 0.34
CA ALA A 163 -6.47 23.27 1.44
C ALA A 163 -7.66 22.30 1.55
N THR A 164 -8.15 21.83 0.39
CA THR A 164 -9.22 20.85 0.25
C THR A 164 -8.74 19.65 -0.56
N LEU A 165 -9.20 18.45 -0.22
CA LEU A 165 -8.88 17.26 -0.98
C LEU A 165 -9.84 17.06 -2.14
N ARG A 166 -9.39 16.39 -3.19
CA ARG A 166 -10.28 15.93 -4.25
C ARG A 166 -11.28 14.91 -3.70
N PRO A 167 -12.55 14.95 -4.11
CA PRO A 167 -13.51 13.93 -3.72
C PRO A 167 -13.15 12.59 -4.37
N VAL A 168 -12.73 11.64 -3.54
CA VAL A 168 -12.49 10.25 -3.91
C VAL A 168 -13.25 9.31 -2.98
N LYS A 169 -13.68 8.17 -3.52
CA LYS A 169 -14.61 7.26 -2.83
C LYS A 169 -14.01 6.60 -1.59
N VAL A 170 -12.68 6.49 -1.50
CA VAL A 170 -11.99 6.02 -0.26
C VAL A 170 -12.30 6.89 0.95
N LEU A 171 -12.60 8.19 0.76
CA LEU A 171 -12.92 9.10 1.85
C LEU A 171 -14.34 8.86 2.38
N ALA A 172 -14.47 8.68 3.69
CA ALA A 172 -15.74 8.44 4.35
C ALA A 172 -16.74 9.59 4.13
N ALA A 173 -16.26 10.84 4.13
CA ALA A 173 -17.10 12.02 3.91
C ALA A 173 -17.78 12.03 2.53
N VAL A 174 -17.13 11.48 1.50
CA VAL A 174 -17.68 11.39 0.13
C VAL A 174 -18.77 10.31 0.05
N ARG A 175 -18.67 9.27 0.88
CA ARG A 175 -19.63 8.14 0.91
C ARG A 175 -20.80 8.36 1.84
N ASP A 176 -20.70 9.31 2.77
CA ASP A 176 -21.70 9.55 3.78
C ASP A 176 -22.93 10.24 3.16
N PRO A 177 -24.08 9.55 3.04
CA PRO A 177 -25.27 10.15 2.43
C PRO A 177 -25.85 11.29 3.29
N ARG A 178 -25.42 11.41 4.56
CA ARG A 178 -25.81 12.49 5.45
C ARG A 178 -24.87 13.70 5.37
N ALA A 179 -23.72 13.57 4.71
CA ALA A 179 -22.82 14.70 4.50
C ALA A 179 -23.45 15.71 3.55
N SER A 180 -23.29 17.00 3.84
CA SER A 180 -23.72 18.06 2.94
C SER A 180 -22.95 18.03 1.62
N GLN A 181 -23.55 18.55 0.54
CA GLN A 181 -22.87 18.67 -0.76
C GLN A 181 -21.53 19.41 -0.66
N LYS A 182 -21.46 20.46 0.18
CA LYS A 182 -20.22 21.19 0.45
C LYS A 182 -19.12 20.29 1.04
N THR A 183 -19.48 19.46 2.02
CA THR A 183 -18.55 18.51 2.65
C THR A 183 -18.12 17.41 1.66
N GLN A 184 -19.02 16.97 0.78
CA GLN A 184 -18.69 16.00 -0.25
C GLN A 184 -17.77 16.60 -1.32
N ALA A 185 -17.95 17.86 -1.69
CA ALA A 185 -17.13 18.56 -2.68
C ALA A 185 -15.72 18.91 -2.16
N ALA A 186 -15.58 19.12 -0.85
CA ALA A 186 -14.33 19.47 -0.18
C ALA A 186 -14.12 18.63 1.09
N PRO A 187 -13.88 17.31 0.97
CA PRO A 187 -13.77 16.42 2.11
C PRO A 187 -12.52 16.70 2.94
N GLY A 188 -12.71 16.77 4.26
CA GLY A 188 -11.61 16.69 5.23
C GLY A 188 -11.23 15.25 5.55
N LEU A 189 -10.06 15.04 6.16
CA LEU A 189 -9.59 13.71 6.59
C LEU A 189 -9.97 13.44 8.03
N ARG A 190 -10.68 12.34 8.24
CA ARG A 190 -11.03 11.82 9.56
C ARG A 190 -10.01 10.74 9.97
N LEU A 191 -9.92 10.46 11.27
CA LEU A 191 -9.11 9.35 11.77
C LEU A 191 -9.48 8.03 11.10
N ALA A 192 -10.78 7.80 10.88
CA ALA A 192 -11.28 6.59 10.22
C ALA A 192 -10.74 6.42 8.79
N ASP A 193 -10.47 7.53 8.07
CA ASP A 193 -9.87 7.48 6.73
C ASP A 193 -8.40 7.06 6.82
N ALA A 194 -7.65 7.65 7.75
CA ALA A 194 -6.25 7.29 8.00
C ALA A 194 -6.11 5.80 8.40
N GLU A 195 -6.96 5.32 9.31
CA GLU A 195 -6.98 3.90 9.72
C GLU A 195 -7.40 2.98 8.56
N ALA A 196 -8.32 3.42 7.69
CA ALA A 196 -8.69 2.66 6.50
C ALA A 196 -7.52 2.55 5.51
N CYS A 197 -6.76 3.63 5.30
CA CYS A 197 -5.56 3.63 4.46
C CYS A 197 -4.51 2.64 4.99
N VAL A 198 -4.19 2.69 6.29
CA VAL A 198 -3.21 1.78 6.92
C VAL A 198 -3.66 0.32 6.78
N ARG A 199 -4.91 0.00 7.11
CA ARG A 199 -5.43 -1.37 6.96
C ARG A 199 -5.36 -1.87 5.53
N PHE A 200 -5.74 -1.01 4.57
CA PHE A 200 -5.70 -1.35 3.15
C PHE A 200 -4.29 -1.72 2.69
N PHE A 201 -3.29 -0.87 2.96
CA PHE A 201 -1.92 -1.18 2.55
C PHE A 201 -1.34 -2.39 3.29
N ARG A 202 -1.71 -2.63 4.56
CA ARG A 202 -1.36 -3.90 5.23
C ARG A 202 -1.90 -5.12 4.47
N SER A 203 -3.13 -5.08 3.96
CA SER A 203 -3.70 -6.17 3.16
C SER A 203 -2.95 -6.37 1.84
N VAL A 204 -2.67 -5.29 1.11
CA VAL A 204 -1.96 -5.34 -0.18
C VAL A 204 -0.54 -5.88 -0.01
N VAL A 205 0.18 -5.39 1.01
CA VAL A 205 1.54 -5.85 1.30
C VAL A 205 1.56 -7.32 1.67
N ARG A 206 0.65 -7.76 2.53
CA ARG A 206 0.53 -9.18 2.88
C ARG A 206 0.38 -10.07 1.64
N LEU A 207 -0.61 -9.78 0.80
CA LEU A 207 -0.86 -10.57 -0.41
C LEU A 207 0.32 -10.53 -1.38
N THR A 208 1.02 -9.39 -1.47
CA THR A 208 2.21 -9.24 -2.30
C THR A 208 3.39 -10.05 -1.76
N ALA A 209 3.62 -10.02 -0.45
CA ALA A 209 4.71 -10.74 0.20
C ALA A 209 4.48 -12.26 0.14
N ASP A 210 3.26 -12.73 0.45
CA ASP A 210 2.90 -14.15 0.38
C ASP A 210 3.12 -14.69 -1.06
N ALA A 211 2.68 -13.93 -2.08
CA ALA A 211 2.89 -14.29 -3.48
C ALA A 211 4.35 -14.23 -3.93
N ALA A 212 5.13 -13.26 -3.44
CA ALA A 212 6.55 -13.15 -3.75
C ALA A 212 7.35 -14.32 -3.14
N ALA A 213 7.06 -14.68 -1.88
CA ALA A 213 7.66 -15.85 -1.23
C ALA A 213 7.34 -17.13 -2.00
N GLN A 214 6.07 -17.31 -2.42
CA GLN A 214 5.67 -18.44 -3.25
C GLN A 214 6.43 -18.47 -4.59
N HIS A 215 6.57 -17.33 -5.26
CA HIS A 215 7.30 -17.21 -6.52
C HIS A 215 8.77 -17.61 -6.36
N LEU A 216 9.40 -17.22 -5.26
CA LEU A 216 10.78 -17.56 -4.90
C LEU A 216 10.95 -18.94 -4.26
N ARG A 217 9.85 -19.71 -4.09
CA ARG A 217 9.83 -21.00 -3.36
C ARG A 217 10.39 -20.90 -1.93
N GLN A 218 10.20 -19.75 -1.30
CA GLN A 218 10.56 -19.50 0.09
C GLN A 218 9.35 -19.80 1.00
N PRO A 219 9.59 -20.04 2.31
CA PRO A 219 8.51 -20.09 3.28
C PRO A 219 7.69 -18.79 3.27
N ALA A 220 6.39 -18.89 3.54
CA ALA A 220 5.56 -17.70 3.69
C ALA A 220 6.11 -16.82 4.82
N PRO A 221 6.12 -15.49 4.64
CA PRO A 221 6.64 -14.59 5.66
C PRO A 221 5.79 -14.66 6.93
N SER A 222 6.46 -14.57 8.07
CA SER A 222 5.82 -14.54 9.38
C SER A 222 5.28 -13.14 9.68
N TRP A 223 4.08 -13.09 10.26
CA TRP A 223 3.40 -11.86 10.66
C TRP A 223 3.10 -11.94 12.15
N GLN A 224 3.57 -10.98 12.95
CA GLN A 224 3.23 -10.91 14.39
C GLN A 224 1.72 -10.91 14.63
N LYS A 225 1.00 -10.18 13.77
CA LYS A 225 -0.47 -10.20 13.69
C LYS A 225 -0.87 -10.20 12.24
N THR A 226 -1.53 -11.26 11.81
CA THR A 226 -2.05 -11.39 10.45
C THR A 226 -2.96 -10.21 10.13
N PRO A 227 -2.58 -9.34 9.17
CA PRO A 227 -3.43 -8.22 8.83
C PRO A 227 -4.78 -8.70 8.30
N PRO A 228 -5.89 -8.08 8.74
CA PRO A 228 -7.18 -8.37 8.14
C PRO A 228 -7.14 -7.94 6.67
N SER A 229 -7.69 -8.76 5.78
CA SER A 229 -7.88 -8.38 4.38
C SER A 229 -9.09 -7.46 4.28
N ALA A 230 -8.85 -6.18 3.99
CA ALA A 230 -9.90 -5.17 3.99
C ALA A 230 -9.64 -4.10 2.92
N LEU A 231 -10.61 -3.93 2.03
CA LEU A 231 -10.62 -2.88 1.02
C LEU A 231 -10.98 -1.52 1.63
N GLY A 232 -11.64 -1.53 2.79
CA GLY A 232 -12.20 -0.32 3.43
C GLY A 232 -13.47 0.23 2.74
N LEU A 233 -13.83 -0.34 1.58
CA LEU A 233 -14.98 -0.03 0.75
C LEU A 233 -15.67 -1.31 0.30
N PRO A 234 -17.00 -1.30 0.06
CA PRO A 234 -17.63 -2.38 -0.67
C PRO A 234 -17.22 -2.32 -2.15
N PRO A 235 -16.97 -3.46 -2.83
CA PRO A 235 -16.60 -3.45 -4.25
C PRO A 235 -17.63 -2.76 -5.16
N SER A 236 -18.92 -2.85 -4.82
CA SER A 236 -20.00 -2.15 -5.53
C SER A 236 -19.94 -0.62 -5.45
N ALA A 237 -19.17 -0.07 -4.50
CA ALA A 237 -18.99 1.37 -4.42
C ALA A 237 -17.86 1.87 -5.32
N LEU A 238 -17.03 1.02 -5.93
CA LEU A 238 -15.88 1.45 -6.73
C LEU A 238 -16.25 1.90 -8.14
#